data_AF-A0A6J6N0K6-F1
#
_entry.id   AF-A0A6J6N0K6-F1
#
_cell.length_a   1.000
_cell.length_b   1.000
_cell.length_c   1.000
_cell.angle_alpha   90.00
_cell.angle_beta   90.00
_cell.angle_gamma   90.00
#
_symmetry.space_group_name_H-M   'P 1'
#
loop_
_entity.id
_entity.type
_entity.pdbx_description
1 polymer ?
#
loop_
_entity_poly.entity_id
_entity_poly.type
_entity_poly.pdbx_seq_one_letter_code
_entity_poly.pdbx_strand_id
1 'polypeptide(L)'
;MRALLIHEVEMVDGRFTKKEGTDSEIPADLVFLAMGFVGPDKGSWLDQLGVALDERGNIARNDEYQSNVPGIFVAGDMGRGQSLIVWAIAEGRACAAGVDTYLMGETSLPSPILPTERPLL
;
A
#
# COMPACT_ATOMS: atom_id res chain seq x y z
N MET A 1 -11.56 -21.65 20.09
CA MET A 1 -10.10 -21.85 19.97
C MET A 1 -9.56 -22.10 21.37
N ARG A 2 -8.50 -22.90 21.55
CA ARG A 2 -7.94 -23.21 22.90
C ARG A 2 -6.51 -22.73 23.08
N ALA A 3 -5.76 -22.58 21.98
CA ALA A 3 -4.40 -22.08 21.94
C ALA A 3 -4.05 -21.59 20.53
N LEU A 4 -3.01 -20.78 20.42
CA LEU A 4 -2.30 -20.41 19.20
C LEU A 4 -1.05 -21.29 19.08
N LEU A 5 -0.93 -22.05 17.99
CA LEU A 5 0.27 -22.81 17.65
C LEU A 5 1.29 -21.90 16.98
N ILE A 6 2.53 -21.89 17.49
CA ILE A 6 3.64 -21.11 16.96
C ILE A 6 4.87 -21.99 16.76
N HIS A 7 5.81 -21.53 15.92
CA HIS A 7 7.15 -22.09 15.78
C HIS A 7 8.16 -20.97 15.60
N GLU A 8 9.43 -21.21 15.94
CA GLU A 8 10.51 -20.29 15.63
C GLU A 8 10.87 -20.36 14.16
N VAL A 9 11.28 -19.22 13.60
CA VAL A 9 11.78 -19.11 12.23
C VAL A 9 13.21 -18.57 12.23
N GLU A 10 14.01 -19.04 11.29
CA GLU A 10 15.34 -18.52 10.99
C GLU A 10 15.40 -17.95 9.57
N MET A 11 16.36 -17.07 9.33
CA MET A 11 16.53 -16.42 8.04
C MET A 11 17.56 -17.15 7.20
N VAL A 12 17.08 -17.83 6.14
CA VAL A 12 17.89 -18.63 5.21
C VAL A 12 17.61 -18.13 3.80
N ASP A 13 18.65 -17.68 3.10
CA ASP A 13 18.55 -17.16 1.72
C ASP A 13 17.47 -16.09 1.52
N GLY A 14 17.29 -15.22 2.51
CA GLY A 14 16.31 -14.12 2.48
C GLY A 14 14.86 -14.55 2.71
N ARG A 15 14.62 -15.78 3.18
CA ARG A 15 13.29 -16.28 3.53
C ARG A 15 13.24 -16.80 4.97
N PHE A 16 12.11 -16.58 5.63
CA PHE A 16 11.81 -17.20 6.92
C PHE A 16 11.60 -18.70 6.72
N THR A 17 12.45 -19.51 7.33
CA THR A 17 12.39 -20.97 7.30
C THR A 17 12.08 -21.47 8.71
N LYS A 18 11.18 -22.45 8.83
CA LYS A 18 10.83 -23.05 10.12
C LYS A 18 12.06 -23.71 10.74
N LYS A 19 12.30 -23.45 12.03
CA LYS A 19 13.25 -24.20 12.83
C LYS A 19 12.57 -25.44 13.40
N GLU A 20 12.92 -26.61 12.89
CA GLU A 20 12.27 -27.88 13.29
C GLU A 20 12.37 -28.15 14.80
N GLY A 21 11.31 -28.71 15.38
CA GLY A 21 11.23 -29.03 16.81
C GLY A 21 10.95 -27.84 17.74
N THR A 22 10.61 -26.67 17.21
CA THR A 22 10.30 -25.46 18.01
C THR A 22 8.79 -25.16 18.12
N ASP A 23 7.95 -26.11 17.74
CA ASP A 23 6.50 -25.98 17.86
C ASP A 23 6.09 -25.83 19.35
N SER A 24 5.28 -24.82 19.65
CA SER A 24 4.72 -24.59 20.99
C SER A 24 3.33 -23.98 20.94
N GLU A 25 2.60 -24.07 22.04
CA GLU A 25 1.24 -23.56 22.18
C GLU A 25 1.20 -22.37 23.14
N ILE A 26 0.54 -21.29 22.72
CA ILE A 26 0.17 -20.16 23.58
C ILE A 26 -1.32 -20.29 23.90
N PRO A 27 -1.73 -20.59 25.14
CA PRO A 27 -3.14 -20.65 25.52
C PRO A 27 -3.86 -19.34 25.20
N ALA A 28 -4.99 -19.43 24.50
CA ALA A 28 -5.75 -18.27 24.08
C ALA A 28 -7.20 -18.65 23.76
N ASP A 29 -8.13 -17.86 24.26
CA ASP A 29 -9.56 -17.97 23.94
C ASP A 29 -9.89 -17.31 22.59
N LEU A 30 -9.14 -16.25 22.24
CA LEU A 30 -9.32 -15.45 21.03
C LEU A 30 -7.98 -14.92 20.51
N VAL A 31 -7.81 -14.90 19.18
CA VAL A 31 -6.60 -14.42 18.49
C VAL A 31 -7.03 -13.43 17.42
N PHE A 32 -6.35 -12.28 17.39
CA PHE A 32 -6.51 -11.25 16.35
C PHE A 32 -5.20 -11.11 15.58
N LEU A 33 -5.25 -11.34 14.27
CA LEU A 33 -4.11 -11.16 13.39
C LEU A 33 -4.12 -9.72 12.83
N ALA A 34 -3.25 -8.87 13.37
CA ALA A 34 -3.09 -7.47 12.95
C ALA A 34 -1.89 -7.31 11.99
N MET A 35 -1.86 -8.10 10.91
CA MET A 35 -0.72 -8.14 9.96
C MET A 35 -0.73 -7.02 8.92
N GLY A 36 -1.69 -6.09 9.00
CA GLY A 36 -1.89 -5.04 8.01
C GLY A 36 -2.49 -5.56 6.70
N PHE A 37 -2.22 -4.84 5.61
CA PHE A 37 -2.69 -5.17 4.27
C PHE A 37 -1.57 -4.94 3.25
N VAL A 38 -1.63 -5.67 2.14
CA VAL A 38 -0.60 -5.65 1.08
C VAL A 38 -0.92 -4.72 -0.08
N GLY A 39 -2.14 -4.18 -0.13
CA GLY A 39 -2.59 -3.27 -1.19
C GLY A 39 -4.11 -3.22 -1.27
N PRO A 40 -4.66 -2.66 -2.37
CA PRO A 40 -6.08 -2.68 -2.68
C PRO A 40 -6.67 -4.09 -2.74
N ASP A 41 -7.99 -4.20 -2.56
CA ASP A 41 -8.72 -5.41 -2.93
C ASP A 41 -8.85 -5.51 -4.46
N LYS A 42 -8.14 -6.50 -5.02
CA LYS A 42 -7.89 -6.63 -6.47
C LYS A 42 -9.04 -7.30 -7.23
N GLY A 43 -9.94 -8.03 -6.56
CA GLY A 43 -11.03 -8.77 -7.22
C GLY A 43 -12.33 -7.97 -7.39
N SER A 44 -12.23 -6.63 -7.48
CA SER A 44 -13.35 -5.72 -7.30
C SER A 44 -13.57 -4.81 -8.53
N TRP A 45 -14.15 -3.64 -8.31
CA TRP A 45 -14.34 -2.58 -9.31
C TRP A 45 -13.04 -2.13 -9.99
N LEU A 46 -11.87 -2.42 -9.42
CA LEU A 46 -10.57 -2.09 -10.02
C LEU A 46 -10.33 -2.78 -11.36
N ASP A 47 -10.75 -4.04 -11.51
CA ASP A 47 -10.66 -4.76 -12.79
C ASP A 47 -11.54 -4.10 -13.85
N GLN A 48 -12.73 -3.61 -13.46
CA GLN A 48 -13.63 -2.88 -14.35
C GLN A 48 -13.09 -1.50 -14.70
N LEU A 49 -12.35 -0.88 -13.78
CA LEU A 49 -11.70 0.40 -13.99
C LEU A 49 -10.53 0.31 -14.97
N GLY A 50 -9.90 -0.87 -15.10
CA GLY A 50 -8.79 -1.12 -16.03
C GLY A 50 -7.45 -0.52 -15.56
N VAL A 51 -7.30 -0.26 -14.25
CA VAL A 51 -6.06 0.30 -13.72
C VAL A 51 -4.98 -0.76 -13.56
N ALA A 52 -3.74 -0.39 -13.90
CA ALA A 52 -2.57 -1.22 -13.73
C ALA A 52 -2.11 -1.21 -12.26
N LEU A 53 -1.49 -2.30 -11.83
CA LEU A 53 -0.85 -2.42 -10.52
C LEU A 53 0.67 -2.36 -10.64
N ASP A 54 1.35 -1.81 -9.63
CA ASP A 54 2.80 -1.86 -9.50
C ASP A 54 3.28 -3.24 -9.01
N GLU A 55 4.61 -3.44 -8.95
CA GLU A 55 5.22 -4.69 -8.48
C GLU A 55 4.86 -5.06 -7.03
N ARG A 56 4.44 -4.07 -6.23
CA ARG A 56 4.00 -4.24 -4.85
C ARG A 56 2.49 -4.49 -4.75
N GLY A 57 1.77 -4.43 -5.88
CA GLY A 57 0.34 -4.67 -5.96
C GLY A 57 -0.54 -3.47 -5.63
N ASN A 58 0.04 -2.26 -5.55
CA ASN A 58 -0.70 -1.00 -5.42
C ASN A 58 -1.13 -0.50 -6.80
N ILE A 59 -2.07 0.44 -6.89
CA ILE A 59 -2.42 1.06 -8.17
C ILE A 59 -1.23 1.86 -8.68
N ALA A 60 -0.74 1.51 -9.87
CA ALA A 60 0.35 2.21 -10.52
C ALA A 60 -0.08 3.62 -10.94
N ARG A 61 0.85 4.57 -10.81
CA ARG A 61 0.64 5.98 -11.18
C ARG A 61 1.93 6.63 -11.67
N ASN A 62 1.78 7.70 -12.46
CA ASN A 62 2.88 8.54 -12.92
C ASN A 62 3.24 9.64 -11.90
N ASP A 63 4.12 10.56 -12.30
CA ASP A 63 4.62 11.66 -11.46
C ASP A 63 3.53 12.70 -11.12
N GLU A 64 2.43 12.74 -11.87
CA GLU A 64 1.25 13.55 -11.62
C GLU A 64 0.14 12.82 -10.84
N TYR A 65 0.45 11.67 -10.24
CA TYR A 65 -0.50 10.80 -9.51
C TYR A 65 -1.61 10.18 -10.38
N GLN A 66 -1.53 10.30 -11.70
CA GLN A 66 -2.49 9.70 -12.63
C GLN A 66 -2.14 8.24 -12.89
N SER A 67 -3.16 7.38 -12.88
CA SER A 67 -3.02 5.98 -13.30
C SER A 67 -2.81 5.85 -14.81
N ASN A 68 -2.68 4.63 -15.31
CA ASN A 68 -2.71 4.37 -16.76
C ASN A 68 -4.05 4.73 -17.43
N VAL A 69 -5.12 4.92 -16.67
CA VAL A 69 -6.44 5.28 -17.18
C VAL A 69 -6.62 6.80 -17.10
N PRO A 70 -6.80 7.50 -18.24
CA PRO A 70 -6.96 8.95 -18.25
C PRO A 70 -8.11 9.42 -17.35
N GLY A 71 -7.85 10.46 -16.55
CA GLY A 71 -8.82 11.02 -15.61
C GLY A 71 -8.92 10.26 -14.29
N ILE A 72 -8.19 9.16 -14.09
CA ILE A 72 -8.18 8.40 -12.85
C ILE A 72 -6.86 8.62 -12.12
N PHE A 73 -6.95 9.10 -10.88
CA PHE A 73 -5.82 9.45 -10.04
C PHE A 73 -5.85 8.67 -8.73
N VAL A 74 -4.69 8.48 -8.12
CA VAL A 74 -4.57 7.69 -6.89
C VAL A 74 -3.57 8.29 -5.91
N ALA A 75 -3.98 8.41 -4.65
CA ALA A 75 -3.21 8.93 -3.53
C ALA A 75 -3.33 8.03 -2.31
N GLY A 76 -2.43 8.21 -1.34
CA GLY A 76 -2.42 7.47 -0.09
C GLY A 76 -2.12 5.99 -0.30
N ASP A 77 -2.63 5.16 0.60
CA ASP A 77 -2.27 3.74 0.69
C ASP A 77 -2.62 2.94 -0.58
N MET A 78 -3.58 3.41 -1.39
CA MET A 78 -3.94 2.74 -2.66
C MET A 78 -2.83 2.78 -3.72
N GLY A 79 -1.99 3.82 -3.72
CA GLY A 79 -0.86 3.96 -4.65
C GLY A 79 0.51 3.82 -3.98
N ARG A 80 0.60 4.08 -2.67
CA ARG A 80 1.85 4.02 -1.89
C ARG A 80 2.07 2.68 -1.18
N GLY A 81 0.99 2.00 -0.84
CA GLY A 81 0.94 0.98 0.21
C GLY A 81 0.88 1.61 1.61
N GLN A 82 0.68 0.77 2.63
CA GLN A 82 0.52 1.17 4.04
C GLN A 82 1.58 2.21 4.50
N SER A 83 1.12 3.36 4.98
CA SER A 83 1.96 4.46 5.43
C SER A 83 1.31 5.26 6.57
N LEU A 84 1.97 6.34 7.01
CA LEU A 84 1.43 7.26 8.01
C LEU A 84 0.42 8.22 7.38
N ILE A 85 -0.54 8.69 8.20
CA ILE A 85 -1.58 9.64 7.79
C ILE A 85 -1.02 10.93 7.16
N VAL A 86 0.15 11.41 7.63
CA VAL A 86 0.80 12.61 7.07
C VAL A 86 1.17 12.43 5.59
N TRP A 87 1.53 11.21 5.17
CA TRP A 87 1.79 10.91 3.76
C TRP A 87 0.51 10.91 2.95
N ALA A 88 -0.56 10.31 3.46
CA ALA A 88 -1.86 10.34 2.77
C ALA A 88 -2.36 11.78 2.56
N ILE A 89 -2.19 12.67 3.56
CA ILE A 89 -2.53 14.10 3.45
C ILE A 89 -1.65 14.79 2.40
N ALA A 90 -0.34 14.59 2.47
CA ALA A 90 0.60 15.22 1.53
C ALA A 90 0.36 14.74 0.09
N GLU A 91 0.12 13.45 -0.12
CA GLU A 91 -0.18 12.87 -1.43
C GLU A 91 -1.55 13.32 -1.94
N GLY A 92 -2.55 13.42 -1.06
CA GLY A 92 -3.86 13.94 -1.44
C GLY A 92 -3.78 15.36 -1.98
N ARG A 93 -2.93 16.22 -1.39
CA ARG A 93 -2.68 17.59 -1.89
C ARG A 93 -1.95 17.59 -3.24
N ALA A 94 -0.91 16.77 -3.38
CA ALA A 94 -0.16 16.66 -4.62
C ALA A 94 -1.01 16.07 -5.77
N CYS A 95 -1.81 15.05 -5.47
CA CYS A 95 -2.77 14.46 -6.39
C CYS A 95 -3.85 15.47 -6.81
N ALA A 96 -4.34 16.31 -5.89
CA ALA A 96 -5.28 17.37 -6.23
C ALA A 96 -4.68 18.40 -7.22
N ALA A 97 -3.39 18.74 -7.07
CA ALA A 97 -2.68 19.59 -8.04
C ALA A 97 -2.55 18.93 -9.43
N GLY A 98 -2.31 17.61 -9.46
CA GLY A 98 -2.31 16.83 -10.71
C GLY A 98 -3.67 16.78 -11.39
N VAL A 99 -4.75 16.57 -10.62
CA VAL A 99 -6.14 16.62 -11.12
C VAL A 99 -6.48 18.01 -11.67
N ASP A 100 -6.15 19.06 -10.94
CA ASP A 100 -6.40 20.45 -11.34
C ASP A 100 -5.68 20.80 -12.65
N THR A 101 -4.40 20.44 -12.76
CA THR A 101 -3.63 20.60 -14.01
C THR A 101 -4.26 19.83 -15.18
N TYR A 102 -4.72 18.60 -14.94
CA TYR A 102 -5.37 17.78 -15.98
C TYR A 102 -6.68 18.40 -16.49
N LEU A 103 -7.47 19.00 -15.60
CA LEU A 103 -8.76 19.61 -15.96
C LEU A 103 -8.62 21.02 -16.54
N MET A 104 -7.68 21.80 -16.02
CA MET A 104 -7.55 23.25 -16.30
C MET A 104 -6.40 23.58 -17.24
N GLY A 105 -5.44 22.68 -17.43
CA GLY A 105 -4.21 22.88 -18.20
C GLY A 105 -3.05 23.50 -17.40
N GLU A 106 -3.34 24.08 -16.23
CA GLU A 106 -2.36 24.64 -15.30
C GLU A 106 -2.88 24.50 -13.86
N THR A 107 -2.01 24.65 -12.86
CA THR A 107 -2.42 24.68 -11.45
C THR A 107 -1.61 25.69 -10.65
N SER A 108 -2.28 26.34 -9.68
CA SER A 108 -1.63 27.11 -8.61
C SER A 108 -1.61 26.35 -7.28
N LEU A 109 -2.09 25.09 -7.26
CA LEU A 109 -2.13 24.29 -6.04
C LEU A 109 -0.73 23.78 -5.69
N PRO A 110 -0.41 23.67 -4.38
CA PRO A 110 0.88 23.15 -3.95
C PRO A 110 0.98 21.64 -4.16
N SER A 111 2.10 21.17 -4.71
CA SER A 111 2.49 19.75 -4.74
C SER A 111 3.66 19.52 -3.77
N PRO A 112 3.38 19.24 -2.48
CA PRO A 112 4.40 19.21 -1.45
C PRO A 112 5.32 17.99 -1.53
N ILE A 113 4.91 16.94 -2.26
CA ILE A 113 5.65 15.70 -2.38
C ILE A 113 5.49 15.03 -3.76
N LEU A 114 6.55 14.35 -4.21
CA LEU A 114 6.54 13.52 -5.42
C LEU A 114 6.00 12.11 -5.13
N PRO A 115 5.38 11.42 -6.10
CA PRO A 115 4.86 10.06 -5.93
C PRO A 115 5.89 9.03 -5.49
N THR A 116 7.15 9.26 -5.86
CA THR A 116 8.30 8.38 -5.61
C THR A 116 8.98 8.66 -4.27
N GLU A 117 8.68 9.77 -3.58
CA GLU A 117 9.27 10.05 -2.27
C GLU A 117 8.90 8.95 -1.27
N ARG A 118 9.79 8.70 -0.32
CA ARG A 118 9.65 7.73 0.77
C ARG A 118 10.22 8.33 2.06
N PRO A 119 9.77 7.92 3.25
CA PRO A 119 10.47 8.23 4.48
C PRO A 119 11.95 7.80 4.36
N LEU A 120 12.87 8.63 4.86
CA LEU A 120 14.23 8.18 5.11
C LEU A 120 14.14 7.05 6.15
N LEU A 121 14.55 5.84 5.75
CA LEU A 121 14.70 4.69 6.65
C LEU A 121 15.88 4.91 7.59
#